data_AF-A0A0F0H5G0-F1
#
_entry.id   AF-A0A0F0H5G0-F1
#
_cell.length_a   1.000
_cell.length_b   1.000
_cell.length_c   1.000
_cell.angle_alpha   90.00
_cell.angle_beta   90.00
_cell.angle_gamma   90.00
#
_symmetry.space_group_name_H-M   'P 1'
#
loop_
_entity.id
_entity.type
_entity.pdbx_description
1 polymer ?
#
loop_
_entity_poly.entity_id
_entity_poly.type
_entity_poly.pdbx_seq_one_letter_code
_entity_poly.pdbx_strand_id
1 'polypeptide(L)'
;MSAELEAVRASGDPRAVVRAADVGMLPVDDVSRQTSAVYYAYMLYAITDAEIRAVVSGIPRQLAPQLEHLVPAPDPLVELESLSAMASGLTVGVLVGSYTPEEAVAFVDHRLGRLF
;
A
#
# COMPACT_ATOMS: atom_id res chain seq x y z
N MET A 1 8.06 -3.79 -10.16
CA MET A 1 8.43 -4.29 -8.82
C MET A 1 9.80 -3.71 -8.50
N SER A 2 9.94 -2.90 -7.44
CA SER A 2 11.15 -2.09 -7.23
C SER A 2 12.36 -2.94 -6.77
N ALA A 3 13.58 -2.48 -7.05
CA ALA A 3 14.83 -3.14 -6.62
C ALA A 3 14.95 -3.28 -5.09
N GLU A 4 14.29 -2.39 -4.35
CA GLU A 4 14.24 -2.41 -2.89
C GLU A 4 13.42 -3.60 -2.37
N LEU A 5 12.28 -3.90 -3.00
CA LEU A 5 11.45 -5.05 -2.61
C LEU A 5 12.19 -6.39 -2.82
N GLU A 6 13.00 -6.48 -3.88
CA GLU A 6 13.84 -7.66 -4.14
C GLU A 6 14.96 -7.83 -3.11
N ALA A 7 15.64 -6.72 -2.75
CA ALA A 7 16.66 -6.75 -1.71
C ALA A 7 16.07 -7.15 -0.34
N VAL A 8 14.88 -6.66 -0.02
CA VAL A 8 14.19 -7.01 1.23
C VAL A 8 13.71 -8.47 1.19
N ARG A 9 13.19 -8.98 0.07
CA ARG A 9 12.85 -10.41 -0.07
C ARG A 9 14.05 -11.31 0.17
N ALA A 10 15.24 -10.92 -0.30
CA ALA A 10 16.47 -11.68 -0.07
C ALA A 10 16.91 -11.72 1.41
N SER A 11 16.46 -10.77 2.24
CA SER A 11 16.76 -10.77 3.68
C SER A 11 16.04 -11.88 4.46
N GLY A 12 14.93 -12.39 3.93
CA GLY A 12 14.09 -13.38 4.60
C GLY A 12 13.27 -12.87 5.77
N ASP A 13 13.26 -11.55 6.05
CA ASP A 13 12.42 -10.95 7.09
C ASP A 13 10.98 -10.71 6.58
N PRO A 14 9.98 -11.50 7.05
CA PRO A 14 8.60 -11.38 6.60
C PRO A 14 8.00 -9.99 6.86
N ARG A 15 8.33 -9.39 8.01
CA ARG A 15 7.85 -8.06 8.39
C ARG A 15 8.41 -7.00 7.46
N ALA A 16 9.70 -7.10 7.12
CA ALA A 16 10.34 -6.15 6.22
C ALA A 16 9.72 -6.22 4.81
N VAL A 17 9.41 -7.42 4.31
CA VAL A 17 8.78 -7.59 2.98
C VAL A 17 7.41 -6.93 2.93
N VAL A 18 6.57 -7.16 3.96
CA VAL A 18 5.24 -6.53 4.04
C VAL A 18 5.36 -5.01 4.18
N ARG A 19 6.28 -4.54 5.03
CA ARG A 19 6.58 -3.10 5.17
C ARG A 19 6.95 -2.45 3.84
N ALA A 20 7.85 -3.06 3.08
CA ALA A 20 8.29 -2.54 1.80
C ALA A 20 7.14 -2.50 0.77
N ALA A 21 6.22 -3.46 0.81
CA ALA A 21 5.03 -3.45 -0.03
C ALA A 21 4.06 -2.31 0.34
N ASP A 22 3.73 -2.14 1.62
CA ASP A 22 2.80 -1.11 2.09
C ASP A 22 3.37 0.31 1.94
N VAL A 23 4.63 0.52 2.32
CA VAL A 23 5.31 1.83 2.17
C VAL A 23 5.48 2.18 0.69
N GLY A 24 5.68 1.19 -0.18
CA GLY A 24 5.74 1.41 -1.63
C GLY A 24 4.45 1.94 -2.25
N MET A 25 3.32 1.92 -1.53
CA MET A 25 2.05 2.52 -1.94
C MET A 25 1.92 3.99 -1.51
N LEU A 26 2.79 4.47 -0.62
CA LEU A 26 2.72 5.82 -0.06
C LEU A 26 3.47 6.83 -0.95
N PRO A 27 2.98 8.07 -1.06
CA PRO A 27 3.62 9.13 -1.84
C PRO A 27 4.76 9.77 -1.03
N VAL A 28 5.84 9.02 -0.82
CA VAL A 28 6.99 9.41 0.03
C VAL A 28 8.06 10.23 -0.70
N ASP A 29 7.96 10.33 -2.01
CA ASP A 29 8.87 11.07 -2.88
C ASP A 29 8.10 11.71 -4.05
N ASP A 30 8.76 12.58 -4.81
CA ASP A 30 8.10 13.32 -5.90
C ASP A 30 7.51 12.40 -6.99
N VAL A 31 8.17 11.28 -7.28
CA VAL A 31 7.73 10.32 -8.30
C VAL A 31 6.51 9.55 -7.80
N SER A 32 6.59 8.97 -6.59
CA SER A 32 5.46 8.25 -5.97
C SER A 32 4.28 9.18 -5.71
N ARG A 33 4.53 10.45 -5.40
CA ARG A 33 3.50 11.49 -5.27
C ARG A 33 2.79 11.75 -6.60
N GLN A 34 3.53 11.92 -7.68
CA GLN A 34 2.94 12.15 -9.00
C GLN A 34 2.13 10.95 -9.49
N THR A 35 2.68 9.73 -9.39
CA THR A 35 1.99 8.51 -9.82
C THR A 35 0.74 8.25 -8.98
N SER A 36 0.80 8.48 -7.67
CA SER A 36 -0.36 8.40 -6.77
C SER A 36 -1.45 9.39 -7.16
N ALA A 37 -1.09 10.65 -7.45
CA ALA A 37 -2.07 11.66 -7.87
C ALA A 37 -2.83 11.25 -9.13
N VAL A 38 -2.11 10.73 -10.14
CA VAL A 38 -2.72 10.21 -11.38
C VAL A 38 -3.62 9.02 -11.08
N TYR A 39 -3.14 8.03 -10.31
CA TYR A 39 -3.92 6.87 -9.93
C TYR A 39 -5.24 7.25 -9.23
N TYR A 40 -5.19 8.17 -8.26
CA TYR A 40 -6.39 8.61 -7.54
C TYR A 40 -7.34 9.47 -8.39
N ALA A 41 -6.83 10.23 -9.36
CA ALA A 41 -7.68 10.91 -10.34
C ALA A 41 -8.48 9.88 -11.17
N TYR A 42 -7.84 8.82 -11.66
CA TYR A 42 -8.52 7.75 -12.39
C TYR A 42 -9.45 6.92 -11.48
N MET A 43 -9.09 6.73 -10.21
CA MET A 43 -9.95 6.07 -9.24
C MET A 43 -11.27 6.80 -9.03
N LEU A 44 -11.24 8.14 -8.93
CA LEU A 44 -12.46 8.95 -8.84
C LEU A 44 -13.24 8.93 -10.16
N TYR A 45 -12.56 8.99 -11.31
CA TYR A 45 -13.21 8.92 -12.61
C TYR A 45 -13.90 7.55 -12.87
N ALA A 46 -13.37 6.46 -12.31
CA ALA A 46 -13.96 5.11 -12.37
C ALA A 46 -15.37 5.00 -11.74
N ILE A 47 -15.78 5.99 -10.94
CA ILE A 47 -17.15 6.05 -10.41
C ILE A 47 -18.16 6.19 -11.56
N THR A 48 -17.81 6.94 -12.59
CA THR A 48 -18.69 7.19 -13.75
C THR A 48 -18.31 6.40 -15.00
N ASP A 49 -17.13 5.79 -15.04
CA ASP A 49 -16.62 5.08 -16.21
C ASP A 49 -16.32 3.61 -15.89
N ALA A 50 -17.06 2.69 -16.53
CA ALA A 50 -16.96 1.26 -16.27
C ALA A 50 -15.68 0.62 -16.85
N GLU A 51 -15.15 1.17 -17.94
CA GLU A 51 -13.91 0.65 -18.54
C GLU A 51 -12.72 1.00 -17.64
N ILE A 52 -12.66 2.24 -17.14
CA ILE A 52 -11.65 2.64 -16.17
C ILE A 52 -11.81 1.88 -14.87
N ARG A 53 -13.04 1.66 -14.39
CA ARG A 53 -13.29 0.82 -13.20
C ARG A 53 -12.73 -0.58 -13.32
N ALA A 54 -12.87 -1.21 -14.48
CA ALA A 54 -12.33 -2.54 -14.73
C ALA A 54 -10.79 -2.56 -14.60
N VAL A 55 -10.12 -1.46 -14.96
CA VAL A 55 -8.65 -1.33 -14.84
C VAL A 55 -8.23 -1.06 -13.39
N VAL A 56 -8.86 -0.11 -12.69
CA VAL A 56 -8.34 0.38 -11.40
C VAL A 56 -8.79 -0.43 -10.17
N SER A 57 -9.94 -1.10 -10.23
CA SER A 57 -10.53 -1.78 -9.07
C SER A 57 -9.77 -3.02 -8.60
N GLY A 58 -9.00 -3.65 -9.49
CA GLY A 58 -8.20 -4.83 -9.15
C GLY A 58 -6.90 -4.50 -8.41
N ILE A 59 -6.36 -3.29 -8.61
CA ILE A 59 -5.00 -2.93 -8.18
C ILE A 59 -4.81 -3.09 -6.66
N PRO A 60 -5.68 -2.55 -5.78
CA PRO A 60 -5.50 -2.67 -4.33
C PRO A 60 -5.52 -4.11 -3.80
N ARG A 61 -6.12 -5.04 -4.54
CA ARG A 61 -6.31 -6.44 -4.11
C ARG A 61 -5.20 -7.39 -4.59
N GLN A 62 -4.27 -6.91 -5.40
CA GLN A 62 -3.24 -7.76 -5.99
C GLN A 62 -2.13 -8.16 -5.00
N LEU A 63 -1.84 -7.32 -4.00
CA LEU A 63 -0.70 -7.52 -3.11
C LEU A 63 -0.99 -8.49 -1.97
N ALA A 64 -2.16 -8.40 -1.33
CA ALA A 64 -2.47 -9.17 -0.14
C ALA A 64 -2.35 -10.70 -0.32
N PRO A 65 -2.90 -11.33 -1.39
CA PRO A 65 -2.76 -12.77 -1.60
C PRO A 65 -1.31 -13.23 -1.82
N GLN A 66 -0.43 -12.35 -2.32
CA GLN A 66 0.97 -12.68 -2.55
C GLN A 66 1.80 -12.67 -1.25
N LEU A 67 1.29 -12.04 -0.20
CA LEU A 67 2.00 -11.80 1.06
C LEU A 67 1.37 -12.52 2.26
N GLU A 68 0.19 -13.14 2.10
CA GLU A 68 -0.55 -13.76 3.21
C GLU A 68 0.27 -14.78 4.01
N HIS A 69 1.12 -15.56 3.33
CA HIS A 69 1.99 -16.57 3.93
C HIS A 69 3.08 -15.99 4.85
N LEU A 70 3.31 -14.68 4.79
CA LEU A 70 4.31 -13.98 5.61
C LEU A 70 3.72 -13.47 6.93
N VAL A 71 2.40 -13.40 7.06
CA VAL A 71 1.74 -12.73 8.18
C VAL A 71 1.35 -13.74 9.27
N PRO A 72 1.85 -13.60 10.51
CA PRO A 72 1.58 -14.54 11.60
C PRO A 72 0.25 -14.22 12.32
N ALA A 73 -0.87 -14.21 11.59
CA ALA A 73 -2.20 -13.91 12.13
C ALA A 73 -3.22 -15.02 11.79
N PRO A 74 -4.32 -15.14 12.56
CA PRO A 74 -5.40 -16.09 12.25
C PRO A 74 -6.04 -15.87 10.86
N ASP A 75 -6.18 -14.60 10.44
CA ASP A 75 -6.78 -14.19 9.17
C ASP A 75 -5.82 -13.27 8.38
N PRO A 76 -4.70 -13.80 7.85
CA PRO A 76 -3.61 -12.98 7.30
C PRO A 76 -4.02 -12.16 6.08
N LEU A 77 -4.91 -12.70 5.24
CA LEU A 77 -5.45 -11.98 4.08
C LEU A 77 -6.26 -10.75 4.51
N VAL A 78 -7.13 -10.89 5.51
CA VAL A 78 -7.94 -9.77 6.04
C VAL A 78 -7.03 -8.69 6.62
N GLU A 79 -5.97 -9.09 7.32
CA GLU A 79 -5.01 -8.14 7.88
C GLU A 79 -4.25 -7.36 6.81
N LEU A 80 -3.82 -8.02 5.74
CA LEU A 80 -3.16 -7.36 4.61
C LEU A 80 -4.11 -6.47 3.80
N GLU A 81 -5.35 -6.90 3.57
CA GLU A 81 -6.35 -6.06 2.92
C GLU A 81 -6.67 -4.82 3.77
N SER A 82 -6.72 -4.98 5.10
CA SER A 82 -6.92 -3.86 6.04
C SER A 82 -5.76 -2.88 6.01
N LEU A 83 -4.51 -3.38 5.98
CA LEU A 83 -3.30 -2.57 5.79
C LEU A 83 -3.31 -1.82 4.46
N SER A 84 -3.68 -2.50 3.37
CA SER A 84 -3.75 -1.91 2.03
C SER A 84 -4.83 -0.82 1.93
N ALA A 85 -5.98 -1.02 2.60
CA ALA A 85 -7.04 -0.02 2.70
C ALA A 85 -6.59 1.19 3.52
N MET A 86 -5.86 0.97 4.62
CA MET A 86 -5.26 2.04 5.43
C MET A 86 -4.25 2.84 4.61
N ALA A 87 -3.30 2.17 3.94
CA ALA A 87 -2.31 2.80 3.08
C ALA A 87 -2.97 3.64 1.97
N SER A 88 -4.03 3.12 1.35
CA SER A 88 -4.82 3.87 0.37
C SER A 88 -5.39 5.17 0.94
N GLY A 89 -5.99 5.13 2.14
CA GLY A 89 -6.48 6.32 2.82
C GLY A 89 -5.38 7.32 3.17
N LEU A 90 -4.22 6.83 3.62
CA LEU A 90 -3.04 7.66 3.91
C LEU A 90 -2.49 8.33 2.65
N THR A 91 -2.45 7.63 1.51
CA THR A 91 -1.99 8.21 0.25
C THR A 91 -2.81 9.45 -0.13
N VAL A 92 -4.14 9.37 -0.04
CA VAL A 92 -5.01 10.54 -0.26
C VAL A 92 -4.72 11.64 0.75
N GLY A 93 -4.60 11.28 2.04
CA GLY A 93 -4.29 12.22 3.12
C GLY A 93 -2.97 12.98 2.91
N VAL A 94 -1.91 12.29 2.46
CA VAL A 94 -0.62 12.92 2.17
C VAL A 94 -0.70 13.82 0.93
N LEU A 95 -1.40 13.38 -0.13
CA LEU A 95 -1.56 14.19 -1.34
C LEU A 95 -2.23 15.55 -1.07
N VAL A 96 -3.18 15.60 -0.13
CA VAL A 96 -3.90 16.83 0.26
C VAL A 96 -3.28 17.56 1.46
N GLY A 97 -2.20 17.03 2.05
CA GLY A 97 -1.49 17.65 3.17
C GLY A 97 -2.12 17.46 4.54
N SER A 98 -3.03 16.48 4.70
CA SER A 98 -3.58 16.09 6.01
C SER A 98 -2.56 15.34 6.88
N TYR A 99 -1.61 14.64 6.24
CA TYR A 99 -0.51 13.93 6.88
C TYR A 99 0.79 14.21 6.14
N THR A 100 1.92 14.16 6.84
CA THR A 100 3.23 14.12 6.17
C THR A 100 3.56 12.69 5.71
N PRO A 101 4.47 12.51 4.73
CA PRO A 101 4.99 11.18 4.39
C PRO A 101 5.53 10.40 5.58
N GLU A 102 6.24 11.07 6.49
CA GLU A 102 6.85 10.47 7.68
C GLU A 102 5.78 9.97 8.66
N GLU A 103 4.69 10.72 8.85
CA GLU A 103 3.55 10.30 9.66
C GLU A 103 2.86 9.06 9.07
N ALA A 104 2.65 9.05 7.75
CA ALA A 104 2.04 7.92 7.07
C ALA A 104 2.88 6.63 7.23
N VAL A 105 4.21 6.74 7.05
CA VAL A 105 5.13 5.61 7.27
C VAL A 105 5.11 5.17 8.74
N ALA A 106 5.08 6.09 9.69
CA ALA A 106 5.03 5.77 11.12
C ALA A 106 3.74 5.01 11.49
N PHE A 107 2.59 5.31 10.87
CA PHE A 107 1.35 4.56 11.09
C PHE A 107 1.41 3.14 10.53
N VAL A 108 2.01 2.95 9.35
CA VAL A 108 2.29 1.61 8.79
C VAL A 108 3.19 0.83 9.75
N ASP A 109 4.29 1.44 10.20
CA ASP A 109 5.24 0.82 11.12
C ASP A 109 4.61 0.42 12.45
N HIS A 110 3.73 1.29 12.99
CA HIS A 110 2.96 0.99 14.20
C HIS A 110 2.04 -0.22 14.00
N ARG A 111 1.30 -0.29 12.88
CA ARG A 111 0.38 -1.40 12.62
C ARG A 111 1.12 -2.71 12.42
N LEU A 112 2.26 -2.69 11.72
CA LEU A 112 3.11 -3.86 11.52
C LEU A 112 3.72 -4.35 12.83
N GLY A 113 4.16 -3.45 13.72
CA GLY A 113 4.67 -3.84 15.04
C GLY A 113 3.63 -4.47 15.98
N ARG A 114 2.34 -4.43 15.62
CA ARG A 114 1.26 -5.14 16.32
C ARG A 114 0.86 -6.44 15.64
N LEU A 115 1.22 -6.61 14.37
CA LEU A 115 0.85 -7.74 13.53
C LEU A 115 1.93 -8.83 13.51
N PHE A 116 3.19 -8.43 13.68
CA PHE A 116 4.39 -9.26 13.77
C PHE A 116 4.99 -9.18 15.17
#